data_AF-A0ABC8YXM6-F1
#
_entry.id   AF-A0ABC8YXM6-F1
#
_cell.length_a   1.000
_cell.length_b   1.000
_cell.length_c   1.000
_cell.angle_alpha   90.00
_cell.angle_beta   90.00
_cell.angle_gamma   90.00
#
_symmetry.space_group_name_H-M   'P 1'
#
loop_
_entity.id
_entity.type
_entity.pdbx_description
1 polymer ?
#
loop_
_entity_poly.entity_id
_entity_poly.type
_entity_poly.pdbx_seq_one_letter_code
_entity_poly.pdbx_strand_id
1 'polypeptide(L)'
;MERKFYDKYTALKKRKLLDEGLERKREAELKELYDALKDWVCGLEKDKEELSEKLANKEDELEKARQDFLEDIRARDIEILRLKKLLDEKTEKNNCTAPRSVDQTPGVIQENPTPVSPKRKTPQSNSTKRVQLNEHTVIPHSCLEDESQELEFSRRYACTTGNGTNECPSAHMFHLLLQSLVRMKITVEDGTERFSVLVSHEASGYSFTLTWLDESGEWLYELSSLGTLGRIACNWMKQDIRFSMNMCSKFFERISNVICKG
;
A
#
# COMPACT_ATOMS: atom_id res chain seq x y z
N MET A 1 17.45 37.57 87.16
CA MET A 1 18.03 37.37 85.80
C MET A 1 17.21 36.34 85.01
N GLU A 2 16.49 35.46 85.70
CA GLU A 2 15.79 34.28 85.17
C GLU A 2 14.71 34.58 84.13
N ARG A 3 13.97 35.71 84.24
CA ARG A 3 12.86 36.02 83.32
C ARG A 3 13.29 35.98 81.84
N LYS A 4 14.47 36.54 81.51
CA LYS A 4 15.04 36.50 80.15
C LYS A 4 15.34 35.07 79.67
N PHE A 5 15.73 34.16 80.56
CA PHE A 5 15.95 32.75 80.23
C PHE A 5 14.63 32.01 80.02
N TYR A 6 13.63 32.27 80.86
CA TYR A 6 12.29 31.70 80.73
C TYR A 6 11.61 32.13 79.42
N ASP A 7 11.69 33.41 79.06
CA ASP A 7 11.14 33.95 77.81
C ASP A 7 11.84 33.31 76.59
N LYS A 8 13.17 33.18 76.63
CA LYS A 8 13.97 32.52 75.58
C LYS A 8 13.65 31.03 75.44
N TYR A 9 13.48 30.30 76.54
CA TYR A 9 13.06 28.89 76.54
C TYR A 9 11.65 28.74 75.94
N THR A 10 10.72 29.61 76.32
CA THR A 10 9.34 29.59 75.83
C THR A 10 9.27 29.87 74.33
N ALA A 11 10.04 30.85 73.83
CA ALA A 11 10.15 31.14 72.40
C ALA A 11 10.77 29.98 71.61
N LEU A 12 11.83 29.35 72.16
CA LEU A 12 12.47 28.18 71.55
C LEU A 12 11.51 26.99 71.46
N LYS A 13 10.75 26.70 72.53
CA LYS A 13 9.76 25.62 72.57
C LYS A 13 8.62 25.84 71.56
N LYS A 14 8.10 27.07 71.44
CA LYS A 14 7.10 27.44 70.42
C LYS A 14 7.63 27.23 69.00
N ARG A 15 8.87 27.65 68.72
CA ARG A 15 9.50 27.47 67.41
C ARG A 15 9.66 25.98 67.06
N LYS A 16 10.12 25.15 68.00
CA LYS A 16 10.30 23.70 67.76
C LYS A 16 8.97 23.01 67.42
N LEU A 17 7.88 23.33 68.13
CA LEU A 17 6.55 22.76 67.87
C LEU A 17 5.98 23.18 66.51
N LEU A 18 6.31 24.38 66.02
CA LEU A 18 5.94 24.83 64.67
C LEU A 18 6.74 24.10 63.59
N ASP A 19 8.05 23.91 63.79
CA ASP A 19 8.94 23.16 62.89
C ASP A 19 8.48 21.69 62.75
N GLU A 20 8.27 21.01 63.89
CA GLU A 20 7.72 19.65 63.96
C GLU A 20 6.32 19.54 63.33
N GLY A 21 5.56 20.64 63.26
CA GLY A 21 4.28 20.72 62.55
C GLY A 21 4.44 20.84 61.04
N LEU A 22 5.41 21.64 60.58
CA LEU A 22 5.73 21.81 59.16
C LEU A 22 6.40 20.56 58.57
N GLU A 23 7.24 19.87 59.33
CA GLU A 23 7.82 18.57 58.94
C GLU A 23 6.74 17.52 58.69
N ARG A 24 5.87 17.27 59.67
CA ARG A 24 4.74 16.33 59.52
C ARG A 24 3.81 16.68 58.36
N LYS A 25 3.62 17.97 58.06
CA LYS A 25 2.83 18.40 56.89
C LYS A 25 3.52 18.03 55.57
N ARG A 26 4.83 18.29 55.45
CA ARG A 26 5.62 17.90 54.27
C ARG A 26 5.69 16.38 54.09
N GLU A 27 5.80 15.62 55.18
CA GLU A 27 5.76 14.15 55.15
C GLU A 27 4.41 13.63 54.65
N ALA A 28 3.30 14.21 55.10
CA ALA A 28 1.96 13.85 54.64
C ALA A 28 1.77 14.17 53.14
N GLU A 29 2.16 15.37 52.69
CA GLU A 29 2.09 15.78 51.28
C GLU A 29 2.97 14.88 50.38
N LEU A 30 4.18 14.52 50.83
CA LEU A 30 5.05 13.60 50.11
C LEU A 30 4.45 12.20 50.02
N LYS A 31 3.80 11.73 51.09
CA LYS A 31 3.14 10.42 51.12
C LYS A 31 1.94 10.38 50.17
N GLU A 32 1.11 11.43 50.17
CA GLU A 32 -0.04 11.55 49.25
C GLU A 32 0.42 11.53 47.78
N LEU A 33 1.48 12.26 47.44
CA LEU A 33 2.08 12.22 46.11
C LEU A 33 2.67 10.84 45.75
N TYR A 34 3.29 10.15 46.71
CA TYR A 34 3.82 8.79 46.49
C TYR A 34 2.71 7.76 46.27
N ASP A 35 1.66 7.80 47.08
CA ASP A 35 0.49 6.92 46.94
C ASP A 35 -0.22 7.17 45.59
N ALA A 36 -0.40 8.44 45.19
CA ALA A 36 -0.96 8.79 43.88
C ALA A 36 -0.09 8.34 42.69
N LEU A 37 1.24 8.49 42.78
CA LEU A 37 2.18 7.99 41.77
C LEU A 37 2.11 6.46 41.66
N LYS A 38 2.00 5.77 42.80
CA LYS A 38 1.87 4.30 42.84
C LYS A 38 0.58 3.83 42.17
N ASP A 39 -0.55 4.49 42.44
CA ASP A 39 -1.83 4.20 41.78
C ASP A 39 -1.74 4.41 40.26
N TRP A 40 -1.04 5.46 39.80
CA TRP A 40 -0.81 5.70 38.36
C TRP A 40 0.05 4.61 37.72
N VAL A 41 1.12 4.17 38.38
CA VAL A 41 1.97 3.06 37.89
C VAL A 41 1.15 1.78 37.79
N CYS A 42 0.37 1.44 38.81
CA CYS A 42 -0.51 0.27 38.79
C CYS A 42 -1.65 0.37 37.76
N GLY A 43 -2.07 1.57 37.36
CA GLY A 43 -2.96 1.79 36.22
C GLY A 43 -2.27 1.46 34.89
N LEU A 44 -1.11 2.06 34.65
CA LEU A 44 -0.31 1.85 33.44
C LEU A 44 0.14 0.39 33.25
N GLU A 45 0.40 -0.34 34.34
CA GLU A 45 0.71 -1.77 34.30
C GLU A 45 -0.48 -2.61 33.80
N LYS A 46 -1.71 -2.30 34.24
CA LYS A 46 -2.95 -2.95 33.76
C LYS A 46 -3.24 -2.61 32.31
N ASP A 47 -3.16 -1.33 31.94
CA ASP A 47 -3.38 -0.89 30.56
C ASP A 47 -2.38 -1.59 29.60
N LYS A 48 -1.14 -1.77 30.04
CA LYS A 48 -0.11 -2.53 29.30
C LYS A 48 -0.46 -4.01 29.16
N GLU A 49 -0.96 -4.64 30.23
CA GLU A 49 -1.39 -6.05 30.22
C GLU A 49 -2.58 -6.26 29.27
N GLU A 50 -3.61 -5.41 29.36
CA GLU A 50 -4.79 -5.43 28.48
C GLU A 50 -4.42 -5.19 27.01
N LEU A 51 -3.51 -4.26 26.73
CA LEU A 51 -3.00 -4.01 25.38
C LEU A 51 -2.18 -5.21 24.86
N SER A 52 -1.42 -5.89 25.72
CA SER A 52 -0.66 -7.09 25.36
C SER A 52 -1.58 -8.26 25.03
N GLU A 53 -2.66 -8.46 25.81
CA GLU A 53 -3.68 -9.47 25.55
C GLU A 53 -4.42 -9.19 24.22
N LYS A 54 -4.81 -7.93 23.99
CA LYS A 54 -5.44 -7.51 22.72
C LYS A 54 -4.52 -7.71 21.52
N LEU A 55 -3.21 -7.51 21.67
CA LEU A 55 -2.24 -7.73 20.61
C LEU A 55 -2.12 -9.23 20.29
N ALA A 56 -1.98 -10.09 21.30
CA ALA A 56 -1.94 -11.54 21.11
C ALA A 56 -3.20 -12.08 20.41
N ASN A 57 -4.40 -11.67 20.87
CA ASN A 57 -5.66 -12.05 20.24
C ASN A 57 -5.74 -11.62 18.76
N LYS A 58 -5.17 -10.46 18.40
CA LYS A 58 -5.15 -9.98 17.01
C LYS A 58 -4.09 -10.67 16.14
N GLU A 59 -3.01 -11.14 16.74
CA GLU A 59 -2.00 -11.96 16.08
C GLU A 59 -2.58 -13.36 15.76
N ASP A 60 -3.29 -13.98 16.71
CA ASP A 60 -4.02 -15.24 16.51
C ASP A 60 -5.12 -15.13 15.44
N GLU A 61 -5.93 -14.06 15.46
CA GLU A 61 -6.92 -13.79 14.41
C GLU A 61 -6.27 -13.65 13.01
N LEU A 62 -5.13 -12.96 12.93
CA LEU A 62 -4.40 -12.73 11.68
C LEU A 62 -3.81 -14.04 11.14
N GLU A 63 -3.21 -14.86 12.00
CA GLU A 63 -2.60 -16.13 11.59
C GLU A 63 -3.66 -17.14 11.16
N LYS A 64 -4.81 -17.18 11.85
CA LYS A 64 -5.97 -17.94 11.37
C LYS A 64 -6.45 -17.47 10.00
N ALA A 65 -6.60 -16.17 9.79
CA ALA A 65 -7.05 -15.63 8.50
C ALA A 65 -6.06 -15.94 7.36
N ARG A 66 -4.75 -15.98 7.64
CA ARG A 66 -3.72 -16.44 6.69
C ARG A 66 -3.87 -17.92 6.35
N GLN A 67 -4.08 -18.77 7.35
CA GLN A 67 -4.28 -20.21 7.15
C GLN A 67 -5.55 -20.49 6.34
N ASP A 68 -6.66 -19.83 6.67
CA ASP A 68 -7.95 -19.94 5.94
C ASP A 68 -7.77 -19.52 4.46
N PHE A 69 -7.01 -18.45 4.19
CA PHE A 69 -6.70 -17.99 2.83
C PHE A 69 -5.79 -18.96 2.06
N LEU A 70 -4.79 -19.56 2.72
CA LEU A 70 -3.96 -20.61 2.13
C LEU A 70 -4.77 -21.88 1.84
N GLU A 71 -5.81 -22.17 2.62
CA GLU A 71 -6.73 -23.29 2.36
C GLU A 71 -7.63 -23.04 1.15
N ASP A 72 -8.15 -21.82 1.00
CA ASP A 72 -8.92 -21.40 -0.18
C ASP A 72 -8.07 -21.45 -1.46
N ILE A 73 -6.81 -21.00 -1.44
CA ILE A 73 -5.88 -21.15 -2.57
C ILE A 73 -5.70 -22.62 -2.94
N ARG A 74 -5.36 -23.49 -1.98
CA ARG A 74 -5.18 -24.93 -2.25
C ARG A 74 -6.44 -25.58 -2.82
N ALA A 75 -7.63 -25.19 -2.34
CA ALA A 75 -8.90 -25.69 -2.86
C ALA A 75 -9.14 -25.26 -4.32
N ARG A 76 -8.82 -23.99 -4.66
CA ARG A 76 -8.92 -23.47 -6.03
C ARG A 76 -7.95 -24.16 -6.98
N ASP A 77 -6.70 -24.38 -6.57
CA ASP A 77 -5.70 -25.07 -7.39
C ASP A 77 -6.11 -26.51 -7.73
N ILE A 78 -6.71 -27.22 -6.75
CA ILE A 78 -7.26 -28.57 -6.96
C ILE A 78 -8.40 -28.55 -7.98
N GLU A 79 -9.33 -27.60 -7.91
CA GLU A 79 -10.42 -27.51 -8.90
C GLU A 79 -9.90 -27.06 -10.28
N ILE A 80 -8.90 -26.17 -10.36
CA ILE A 80 -8.25 -25.79 -11.63
C ILE A 80 -7.62 -27.02 -12.30
N LEU A 81 -6.88 -27.85 -11.56
CA LEU A 81 -6.30 -29.10 -12.07
C LEU A 81 -7.38 -30.07 -12.56
N ARG A 82 -8.47 -30.21 -11.80
CA ARG A 82 -9.63 -31.03 -12.17
C ARG A 82 -10.33 -30.53 -13.44
N LEU A 83 -10.52 -29.22 -13.57
CA LEU A 83 -11.14 -28.59 -14.74
C LEU A 83 -10.26 -28.69 -15.99
N LYS A 84 -8.93 -28.51 -15.86
CA LYS A 84 -7.98 -28.74 -16.97
C LYS A 84 -8.08 -30.18 -17.48
N LYS A 85 -8.03 -31.18 -16.59
CA LYS A 85 -8.18 -32.59 -16.97
C LYS A 85 -9.52 -32.87 -17.70
N LEU A 86 -10.63 -32.30 -17.24
CA LEU A 86 -11.93 -32.45 -17.89
C LEU A 86 -12.00 -31.79 -19.28
N LEU A 87 -11.22 -30.73 -19.52
CA LEU A 87 -11.09 -30.09 -20.82
C LEU A 87 -10.34 -30.99 -21.81
N ASP A 88 -9.23 -31.58 -21.38
CA ASP A 88 -8.41 -32.51 -22.17
C ASP A 88 -9.19 -33.78 -22.54
N GLU A 89 -9.89 -34.40 -21.58
CA GLU A 89 -10.78 -35.55 -21.85
C GLU A 89 -11.93 -35.24 -22.82
N LYS A 90 -12.29 -33.96 -22.98
CA LYS A 90 -13.34 -33.51 -23.90
C LYS A 90 -12.79 -33.19 -25.29
N THR A 91 -11.58 -32.63 -25.40
CA THR A 91 -10.94 -32.41 -26.71
C THR A 91 -10.58 -33.73 -27.39
N GLU A 92 -10.08 -34.72 -26.66
CA GLU A 92 -9.82 -36.07 -27.20
C GLU A 92 -11.09 -36.73 -27.76
N LYS A 93 -12.21 -36.72 -27.01
CA LYS A 93 -13.48 -37.31 -27.45
C LYS A 93 -14.04 -36.64 -28.70
N ASN A 94 -13.87 -35.33 -28.84
CA ASN A 94 -14.30 -34.58 -30.03
C ASN A 94 -13.44 -34.93 -31.26
N ASN A 95 -12.12 -35.11 -31.07
CA ASN A 95 -11.19 -35.41 -32.16
C ASN A 95 -11.33 -36.84 -32.72
N CYS A 96 -11.92 -37.76 -31.96
CA CYS A 96 -12.19 -39.13 -32.43
C CYS A 96 -13.46 -39.26 -33.31
N THR A 97 -14.25 -38.20 -33.51
CA THR A 97 -15.50 -38.25 -34.30
C THR A 97 -15.40 -37.47 -35.60
N ALA A 98 -14.51 -37.90 -36.50
CA ALA A 98 -14.39 -37.41 -37.87
C ALA A 98 -14.45 -38.57 -38.89
N PRO A 99 -15.65 -38.93 -39.41
CA PRO A 99 -15.77 -39.96 -40.43
C PRO A 99 -15.30 -39.41 -41.79
N ARG A 100 -14.09 -39.83 -42.16
CA ARG A 100 -13.54 -39.76 -43.52
C ARG A 100 -14.53 -40.38 -44.52
N SER A 101 -15.15 -39.58 -45.37
CA SER A 101 -15.90 -40.06 -46.54
C SER A 101 -15.40 -39.40 -47.83
N VAL A 102 -15.31 -40.20 -48.88
CA VAL A 102 -14.55 -39.94 -50.10
C VAL A 102 -15.43 -39.26 -51.15
N ASP A 103 -14.87 -38.29 -51.88
CA ASP A 103 -15.48 -37.75 -53.09
C ASP A 103 -15.76 -38.83 -54.14
N GLN A 104 -17.03 -38.96 -54.55
CA GLN A 104 -17.35 -39.46 -55.88
C GLN A 104 -18.76 -39.06 -56.34
N THR A 105 -18.82 -38.26 -57.40
CA THR A 105 -19.96 -38.17 -58.33
C THR A 105 -19.40 -38.50 -59.72
N PRO A 106 -20.16 -39.17 -60.61
CA PRO A 106 -21.09 -38.40 -61.43
C PRO A 106 -22.39 -39.12 -61.89
N GLY A 107 -23.44 -38.34 -62.17
CA GLY A 107 -24.18 -38.49 -63.43
C GLY A 107 -25.54 -39.24 -63.46
N VAL A 108 -26.62 -38.47 -63.30
CA VAL A 108 -27.91 -38.45 -64.06
C VAL A 108 -28.50 -39.74 -64.67
N ILE A 109 -29.77 -40.04 -64.30
CA ILE A 109 -31.00 -40.31 -65.14
C ILE A 109 -32.05 -41.04 -64.24
N GLN A 110 -33.40 -40.94 -64.32
CA GLN A 110 -34.33 -40.33 -65.31
C GLN A 110 -35.42 -39.40 -64.68
N GLU A 111 -36.71 -39.80 -64.65
CA GLU A 111 -37.93 -38.94 -64.57
C GLU A 111 -39.09 -39.54 -63.72
N ASN A 112 -39.69 -38.71 -62.85
CA ASN A 112 -41.13 -38.40 -62.58
C ASN A 112 -42.29 -39.41 -62.84
N PRO A 113 -43.49 -39.29 -62.16
CA PRO A 113 -44.10 -38.05 -61.61
C PRO A 113 -44.79 -38.10 -60.22
N THR A 114 -45.14 -36.90 -59.72
CA THR A 114 -45.99 -36.59 -58.53
C THR A 114 -47.50 -36.66 -58.84
N PRO A 115 -48.45 -36.72 -57.86
CA PRO A 115 -48.82 -35.59 -56.95
C PRO A 115 -49.28 -36.07 -55.54
N VAL A 116 -49.81 -35.29 -54.56
CA VAL A 116 -50.32 -33.91 -54.47
C VAL A 116 -50.08 -33.34 -53.04
N SER A 117 -49.79 -32.04 -52.90
CA SER A 117 -50.24 -31.18 -51.76
C SER A 117 -50.10 -29.69 -52.13
N PRO A 118 -50.92 -28.76 -51.59
CA PRO A 118 -51.28 -27.53 -52.31
C PRO A 118 -50.42 -26.26 -52.10
N LYS A 119 -50.64 -25.30 -53.02
CA LYS A 119 -49.99 -23.99 -53.24
C LYS A 119 -50.37 -22.93 -52.18
N ARG A 120 -49.47 -22.01 -51.72
CA ARG A 120 -48.92 -20.75 -52.36
C ARG A 120 -49.97 -19.60 -52.35
N LYS A 121 -49.73 -18.31 -51.99
CA LYS A 121 -48.75 -17.27 -52.44
C LYS A 121 -48.72 -16.08 -51.39
N THR A 122 -47.63 -15.36 -51.05
CA THR A 122 -46.95 -14.17 -51.70
C THR A 122 -47.87 -12.95 -52.02
N PRO A 123 -47.40 -11.67 -52.15
CA PRO A 123 -46.05 -11.05 -51.97
C PRO A 123 -45.99 -9.60 -51.35
N GLN A 124 -44.78 -8.98 -51.37
CA GLN A 124 -44.50 -7.60 -51.85
C GLN A 124 -44.01 -6.47 -50.90
N SER A 125 -42.92 -5.85 -51.37
CA SER A 125 -42.11 -4.71 -50.93
C SER A 125 -42.79 -3.33 -50.81
N ASN A 126 -42.27 -2.51 -49.90
CA ASN A 126 -42.11 -1.05 -50.06
C ASN A 126 -40.87 -0.53 -49.30
N SER A 127 -40.38 0.65 -49.69
CA SER A 127 -38.97 1.09 -49.55
C SER A 127 -38.77 2.49 -48.94
N THR A 128 -37.49 2.88 -48.72
CA THR A 128 -36.97 4.27 -48.56
C THR A 128 -37.27 4.97 -47.20
N LYS A 129 -36.39 5.75 -46.53
CA LYS A 129 -35.09 6.45 -46.80
C LYS A 129 -34.15 6.34 -45.56
N ARG A 130 -32.82 6.10 -45.69
CA ARG A 130 -31.65 7.04 -45.71
C ARG A 130 -31.49 7.87 -44.41
N VAL A 131 -30.34 7.81 -43.68
CA VAL A 131 -29.06 8.60 -43.77
C VAL A 131 -27.93 7.78 -43.11
N GLN A 132 -26.86 7.33 -43.81
CA GLN A 132 -25.50 7.91 -43.99
C GLN A 132 -24.65 8.08 -42.69
N LEU A 133 -23.30 7.94 -42.66
CA LEU A 133 -22.27 7.28 -43.51
C LEU A 133 -20.89 7.32 -42.81
N ASN A 134 -19.99 6.40 -43.21
CA ASN A 134 -18.52 6.24 -43.03
C ASN A 134 -18.13 5.14 -42.01
N GLU A 135 -17.47 4.02 -42.36
CA GLU A 135 -16.19 3.81 -43.11
C GLU A 135 -14.94 4.30 -42.31
N HIS A 136 -13.86 3.52 -42.11
CA HIS A 136 -13.45 2.23 -42.70
C HIS A 136 -12.36 1.53 -41.84
N THR A 137 -12.38 0.17 -41.74
CA THR A 137 -11.22 -0.81 -41.63
C THR A 137 -10.08 -0.59 -40.59
N VAL A 138 -9.36 -1.57 -40.02
CA VAL A 138 -9.13 -3.02 -40.29
C VAL A 138 -8.98 -3.78 -38.94
N ILE A 139 -9.46 -5.03 -38.87
CA ILE A 139 -9.03 -6.03 -37.86
C ILE A 139 -8.18 -7.10 -38.57
N PRO A 140 -7.05 -7.51 -37.97
CA PRO A 140 -6.71 -8.93 -37.85
C PRO A 140 -6.32 -9.22 -36.39
N HIS A 141 -7.12 -9.90 -35.55
CA HIS A 141 -7.38 -11.34 -35.57
C HIS A 141 -6.13 -12.24 -35.75
N SER A 142 -5.38 -12.41 -34.67
CA SER A 142 -4.88 -13.71 -34.18
C SER A 142 -4.57 -13.54 -32.68
N CYS A 143 -5.46 -13.89 -31.74
CA CYS A 143 -5.93 -15.23 -31.37
C CYS A 143 -4.86 -16.02 -30.60
N LEU A 144 -5.00 -16.05 -29.26
CA LEU A 144 -4.38 -16.98 -28.29
C LEU A 144 -2.84 -16.87 -28.18
N GLU A 145 -2.22 -16.92 -26.99
CA GLU A 145 -2.32 -18.00 -26.00
C GLU A 145 -2.22 -17.52 -24.53
N ASP A 146 -2.53 -18.45 -23.63
CA ASP A 146 -2.39 -18.36 -22.17
C ASP A 146 -0.92 -18.23 -21.77
N GLU A 147 -0.58 -17.22 -20.96
CA GLU A 147 0.42 -17.45 -19.93
C GLU A 147 0.09 -16.68 -18.65
N SER A 148 -0.31 -17.45 -17.64
CA SER A 148 -0.46 -17.00 -16.26
C SER A 148 0.92 -16.69 -15.67
N GLN A 149 1.44 -15.47 -15.90
CA GLN A 149 2.64 -15.01 -15.20
C GLN A 149 2.26 -14.34 -13.87
N GLU A 150 2.76 -14.95 -12.80
CA GLU A 150 2.92 -14.37 -11.48
C GLU A 150 3.49 -12.94 -11.56
N LEU A 151 3.24 -12.14 -10.51
CA LEU A 151 3.87 -10.83 -10.34
C LEU A 151 5.38 -10.98 -10.05
N GLU A 152 6.17 -11.34 -11.05
CA GLU A 152 7.63 -11.19 -11.06
C GLU A 152 7.99 -9.70 -11.05
N PHE A 153 7.97 -9.10 -9.86
CA PHE A 153 8.54 -7.77 -9.58
C PHE A 153 10.07 -7.69 -9.76
N SER A 154 10.68 -8.67 -10.44
CA SER A 154 12.12 -8.88 -10.55
C SER A 154 12.62 -9.06 -11.99
N ARG A 155 11.82 -8.74 -13.01
CA ARG A 155 12.26 -8.80 -14.42
C ARG A 155 12.95 -7.51 -14.89
N ARG A 156 14.19 -7.34 -14.41
CA ARG A 156 15.31 -6.56 -14.98
C ARG A 156 15.12 -5.05 -15.17
N TYR A 157 16.04 -4.29 -14.59
CA TYR A 157 16.39 -2.94 -15.03
C TYR A 157 16.91 -2.97 -16.49
N ALA A 158 15.99 -2.87 -17.43
CA ALA A 158 16.27 -2.71 -18.85
C ALA A 158 15.37 -1.61 -19.43
N CYS A 159 15.38 -0.44 -18.76
CA CYS A 159 15.08 0.79 -19.48
C CYS A 159 16.20 0.96 -20.51
N THR A 160 15.88 0.69 -21.77
CA THR A 160 16.84 0.78 -22.86
C THR A 160 17.29 2.23 -22.98
N THR A 161 18.53 2.54 -22.56
CA THR A 161 19.17 3.84 -22.76
C THR A 161 19.44 4.04 -24.26
N GLY A 162 18.39 4.34 -25.00
CA GLY A 162 18.39 4.73 -26.39
C GLY A 162 17.86 6.15 -26.48
N ASN A 163 18.73 7.07 -26.86
CA ASN A 163 18.48 8.51 -26.99
C ASN A 163 17.13 8.83 -27.67
N GLY A 164 16.13 9.18 -26.86
CA GLY A 164 14.77 9.49 -27.29
C GLY A 164 13.83 9.59 -26.09
N THR A 165 13.16 10.72 -25.91
CA THR A 165 12.26 11.03 -24.79
C THR A 165 11.00 10.17 -24.83
N ASN A 166 11.09 8.94 -24.34
CA ASN A 166 9.96 8.02 -24.24
C ASN A 166 9.88 7.49 -22.80
N GLU A 167 9.61 8.41 -21.86
CA GLU A 167 9.22 8.06 -20.50
C GLU A 167 8.07 7.06 -20.57
N CYS A 168 8.20 5.91 -19.91
CA CYS A 168 7.13 4.93 -19.88
C CYS A 168 5.88 5.58 -19.24
N PRO A 169 4.73 5.65 -19.93
CA PRO A 169 3.58 6.40 -19.42
C PRO A 169 3.10 5.94 -18.04
N SER A 170 3.27 4.66 -17.71
CA SER A 170 2.97 4.14 -16.38
C SER A 170 3.92 4.68 -15.31
N ALA A 171 5.23 4.75 -15.57
CA ALA A 171 6.21 5.31 -14.64
C ALA A 171 5.94 6.79 -14.34
N HIS A 172 5.61 7.58 -15.38
CA HIS A 172 5.18 8.97 -15.23
C HIS A 172 3.91 9.09 -14.38
N MET A 173 2.90 8.25 -14.63
CA MET A 173 1.65 8.24 -13.83
C MET A 173 1.88 7.82 -12.37
N PHE A 174 2.75 6.84 -12.09
CA PHE A 174 3.14 6.45 -10.73
C PHE A 174 3.89 7.58 -10.01
N HIS A 175 4.76 8.29 -10.72
CA HIS A 175 5.48 9.45 -10.20
C HIS A 175 4.54 10.59 -9.81
N LEU A 176 3.59 10.96 -10.67
CA LEU A 176 2.54 11.95 -10.36
C LEU A 176 1.66 11.52 -9.18
N LEU A 177 1.29 10.24 -9.10
CA LEU A 177 0.53 9.68 -7.97
C LEU A 177 1.32 9.82 -6.66
N LEU A 178 2.61 9.43 -6.67
CA LEU A 178 3.48 9.49 -5.50
C LEU A 178 3.67 10.93 -5.01
N GLN A 179 3.95 11.88 -5.93
CA GLN A 179 4.02 13.31 -5.60
C GLN A 179 2.73 13.81 -4.95
N SER A 180 1.57 13.39 -5.47
CA SER A 180 0.26 13.77 -4.94
C SER A 180 -0.01 13.20 -3.54
N LEU A 181 0.41 11.96 -3.28
CA LEU A 181 0.26 11.29 -1.98
C LEU A 181 1.15 11.92 -0.90
N VAL A 182 2.43 12.16 -1.24
CA VAL A 182 3.41 12.75 -0.31
C VAL A 182 3.23 14.28 -0.18
N ARG A 183 2.49 14.90 -1.13
CA ARG A 183 2.33 16.36 -1.28
C ARG A 183 3.67 17.08 -1.45
N MET A 184 4.60 16.44 -2.17
CA MET A 184 5.94 16.97 -2.45
C MET A 184 6.27 16.72 -3.91
N LYS A 185 7.03 17.64 -4.50
CA LYS A 185 7.64 17.44 -5.81
C LYS A 185 8.88 16.56 -5.63
N ILE A 186 8.97 15.53 -6.45
CA ILE A 186 10.01 14.49 -6.40
C ILE A 186 10.67 14.48 -7.78
N THR A 187 12.00 14.56 -7.86
CA THR A 187 12.76 14.48 -9.12
C THR A 187 13.91 13.51 -8.96
N VAL A 188 13.97 12.50 -9.82
CA VAL A 188 15.07 11.53 -9.88
C VAL A 188 16.29 12.23 -10.49
N GLU A 189 17.47 11.92 -9.98
CA GLU A 189 18.74 12.48 -10.42
C GLU A 189 19.51 11.42 -11.23
N ASP A 190 19.45 11.51 -12.56
CA ASP A 190 20.05 10.51 -13.48
C ASP A 190 21.58 10.66 -13.66
N GLY A 191 22.25 11.45 -12.83
CA GLY A 191 23.66 11.86 -12.98
C GLY A 191 24.65 11.28 -11.97
N THR A 192 24.15 10.58 -10.95
CA THR A 192 24.91 10.08 -9.80
C THR A 192 25.19 8.58 -9.90
N GLU A 193 26.32 8.11 -9.36
CA GLU A 193 26.69 6.67 -9.33
C GLU A 193 25.69 5.82 -8.50
N ARG A 194 24.85 6.46 -7.69
CA ARG A 194 23.89 5.84 -6.78
C ARG A 194 22.53 6.48 -7.03
N PHE A 195 21.46 5.69 -6.91
CA PHE A 195 20.09 6.20 -7.08
C PHE A 195 19.80 7.30 -6.05
N SER A 196 19.74 8.55 -6.51
CA SER A 196 19.35 9.71 -5.69
C SER A 196 18.09 10.38 -6.22
N VAL A 197 17.33 10.95 -5.28
CA VAL A 197 16.06 11.60 -5.54
C VAL A 197 15.99 12.90 -4.74
N LEU A 198 15.87 14.02 -5.45
CA LEU A 198 15.61 15.32 -4.83
C LEU A 198 14.12 15.46 -4.54
N VAL A 199 13.79 15.81 -3.30
CA VAL A 199 12.42 16.02 -2.82
C VAL A 199 12.28 17.47 -2.36
N SER A 200 11.17 18.13 -2.73
CA SER A 200 10.90 19.52 -2.39
C SER A 200 9.42 19.78 -2.11
N HIS A 201 9.15 20.63 -1.12
CA HIS A 201 7.83 21.14 -0.80
C HIS A 201 7.75 22.62 -1.21
N GLU A 202 7.09 22.87 -2.34
CA GLU A 202 7.07 24.16 -3.04
C GLU A 202 6.58 25.32 -2.16
N ALA A 203 5.54 25.11 -1.36
CA ALA A 203 4.95 26.17 -0.54
C ALA A 203 5.80 26.60 0.66
N SER A 204 6.68 25.74 1.19
CA SER A 204 7.59 26.10 2.30
C SER A 204 9.04 26.32 1.85
N GLY A 205 9.42 25.93 0.64
CA GLY A 205 10.82 25.94 0.18
C GLY A 205 11.72 24.94 0.92
N TYR A 206 11.13 23.94 1.59
CA TYR A 206 11.86 22.83 2.20
C TYR A 206 12.27 21.83 1.13
N SER A 207 13.54 21.43 1.09
CA SER A 207 14.05 20.44 0.15
C SER A 207 15.22 19.64 0.69
N PHE A 208 15.33 18.40 0.24
CA PHE A 208 16.32 17.43 0.67
C PHE A 208 16.57 16.38 -0.42
N THR A 209 17.72 15.73 -0.39
CA THR A 209 18.05 14.59 -1.24
C THR A 209 17.89 13.31 -0.43
N LEU A 210 17.35 12.26 -1.07
CA LEU A 210 17.40 10.88 -0.58
C LEU A 210 18.28 10.06 -1.53
N THR A 211 19.38 9.51 -1.00
CA THR A 211 20.32 8.67 -1.75
C THR A 211 20.24 7.24 -1.23
N TRP A 212 20.03 6.27 -2.11
CA TRP A 212 20.00 4.85 -1.74
C TRP A 212 21.42 4.30 -1.57
N LEU A 213 21.65 3.57 -0.48
CA LEU A 213 22.93 2.94 -0.15
C LEU A 213 22.78 1.41 -0.28
N ASP A 214 23.01 0.87 -1.47
CA ASP A 214 22.89 -0.58 -1.76
C ASP A 214 23.70 -1.45 -0.80
N GLU A 215 24.88 -0.99 -0.37
CA GLU A 215 25.77 -1.70 0.57
C GLU A 215 25.14 -1.93 1.96
N SER A 216 24.24 -1.05 2.42
CA SER A 216 23.59 -1.15 3.74
C SER A 216 22.07 -1.37 3.69
N GLY A 217 21.43 -1.20 2.53
CA GLY A 217 19.97 -1.27 2.41
C GLY A 217 19.25 -0.09 3.08
N GLU A 218 19.91 1.07 3.11
CA GLU A 218 19.44 2.28 3.80
C GLU A 218 19.30 3.48 2.85
N TRP A 219 18.40 4.38 3.21
CA TRP A 219 18.35 5.73 2.68
C TRP A 219 19.26 6.65 3.48
N LEU A 220 20.09 7.41 2.77
CA LEU A 220 20.75 8.60 3.28
C LEU A 220 19.88 9.83 2.98
N TYR A 221 19.51 10.57 4.02
CA TYR A 221 18.89 11.89 3.94
C TYR A 221 19.97 12.97 4.04
N GLU A 222 19.95 13.91 3.10
CA GLU A 222 20.83 15.08 3.05
C GLU A 222 19.97 16.34 2.89
N LEU A 223 20.09 17.30 3.81
CA LEU A 223 19.29 18.53 3.77
C LEU A 223 19.83 19.50 2.71
N SER A 224 19.00 19.93 1.76
CA SER A 224 19.36 21.01 0.81
C SER A 224 18.88 22.39 1.28
N SER A 225 17.65 22.50 1.82
CA SER A 225 17.06 23.75 2.29
C SER A 225 15.99 23.51 3.35
N LEU A 226 16.01 24.30 4.45
CA LEU A 226 14.91 24.32 5.42
C LEU A 226 13.71 25.19 4.98
N GLY A 227 13.92 26.11 4.05
CA GLY A 227 12.93 27.11 3.67
C GLY A 227 12.36 27.86 4.88
N THR A 228 11.03 28.05 4.90
CA THR A 228 10.31 28.69 6.01
C THR A 228 10.25 27.82 7.27
N LEU A 229 10.47 26.51 7.17
CA LEU A 229 10.34 25.58 8.31
C LEU A 229 11.44 25.74 9.36
N GLY A 230 12.51 26.50 9.10
CA GLY A 230 13.71 26.54 9.98
C GLY A 230 13.46 26.83 11.46
N ARG A 231 12.35 27.52 11.79
CA ARG A 231 11.90 27.81 13.17
C ARG A 231 11.22 26.63 13.88
N ILE A 232 10.58 25.73 13.13
CA ILE A 232 9.81 24.57 13.63
C ILE A 232 10.46 23.22 13.30
N ALA A 233 11.44 23.21 12.40
CA ALA A 233 12.19 22.04 12.00
C ALA A 233 12.95 21.44 13.18
N CYS A 234 12.69 20.16 13.45
CA CYS A 234 13.37 19.40 14.49
C CYS A 234 14.88 19.30 14.19
N ASN A 235 15.70 19.14 15.23
CA ASN A 235 17.17 19.06 15.06
C ASN A 235 17.62 17.95 14.10
N TRP A 236 16.89 16.83 14.05
CA TRP A 236 17.17 15.73 13.13
C TRP A 236 17.04 16.17 11.65
N MET A 237 16.11 17.06 11.30
CA MET A 237 15.96 17.55 9.92
C MET A 237 17.16 18.39 9.44
N LYS A 238 18.06 18.77 10.35
CA LYS A 238 19.23 19.63 10.11
C LYS A 238 20.54 18.84 10.05
N GLN A 239 20.46 17.51 10.06
CA GLN A 239 21.58 16.59 10.11
C GLN A 239 21.40 15.52 9.03
N ASP A 240 22.50 15.01 8.50
CA ASP A 240 22.46 13.88 7.58
C ASP A 240 22.12 12.61 8.36
N ILE A 241 21.12 11.86 7.87
CA ILE A 241 20.54 10.73 8.61
C ILE A 241 20.49 9.50 7.72
N ARG A 242 20.81 8.34 8.28
CA ARG A 242 20.57 7.05 7.65
C ARG A 242 19.36 6.37 8.28
N PHE A 243 18.51 5.77 7.45
CA PHE A 243 17.38 4.98 7.90
C PHE A 243 17.06 3.84 6.93
N SER A 244 16.66 2.69 7.45
CA SER A 244 16.28 1.55 6.61
C SER A 244 14.96 1.79 5.86
N MET A 245 14.75 1.06 4.76
CA MET A 245 13.52 1.14 3.96
C MET A 245 12.23 1.01 4.80
N ASN A 246 12.25 0.17 5.84
CA ASN A 246 11.12 -0.03 6.77
C ASN A 246 10.72 1.24 7.54
N MET A 247 11.62 2.21 7.69
CA MET A 247 11.36 3.48 8.37
C MET A 247 10.86 4.58 7.42
N CYS A 248 10.83 4.35 6.11
CA CYS A 248 10.51 5.35 5.08
C CYS A 248 9.11 5.97 5.27
N SER A 249 8.09 5.16 5.58
CA SER A 249 6.74 5.65 5.90
C SER A 249 6.72 6.60 7.09
N LYS A 250 7.42 6.24 8.19
CA LYS A 250 7.54 7.06 9.40
C LYS A 250 8.39 8.31 9.20
N PHE A 251 9.37 8.27 8.30
CA PHE A 251 10.15 9.43 7.89
C PHE A 251 9.26 10.48 7.20
N PHE A 252 8.52 10.11 6.15
CA PHE A 252 7.61 11.04 5.47
C PHE A 252 6.44 11.50 6.35
N GLU A 253 5.89 10.64 7.21
CA GLU A 253 4.89 11.02 8.22
C GLU A 253 5.42 12.12 9.15
N ARG A 254 6.67 12.02 9.61
CA ARG A 254 7.29 13.04 10.47
C ARG A 254 7.52 14.36 9.74
N ILE A 255 7.94 14.34 8.48
CA ILE A 255 8.10 15.57 7.68
C ILE A 255 6.73 16.25 7.45
N SER A 256 5.72 15.48 7.06
CA SER A 256 4.36 15.99 6.85
C SER A 256 3.81 16.66 8.11
N ASN A 257 4.02 16.04 9.28
CA ASN A 257 3.66 16.60 10.59
C ASN A 257 4.39 17.90 10.97
N VAL A 258 5.53 18.22 10.36
CA VAL A 258 6.21 19.52 10.52
C VAL A 258 5.69 20.53 9.50
N ILE A 259 5.52 20.13 8.24
CA ILE A 259 4.99 20.98 7.17
C ILE A 259 3.58 21.48 7.50
N CYS A 260 2.69 20.62 8.00
CA CYS A 260 1.34 21.02 8.38
C CYS A 260 1.25 21.93 9.62
N LYS A 261 2.37 22.30 10.24
CA LYS A 261 2.45 23.20 11.40
C LYS A 261 3.11 24.55 11.10
N GLY A 262 3.65 24.73 9.89
CA GLY A 262 4.37 25.94 9.44
C GLY A 262 3.54 26.81 8.51
#